data_AF-A0A0R1Q0A5-F1
#
_entry.id   AF-A0A0R1Q0A5-F1
#
_cell.length_a   1.000
_cell.length_b   1.000
_cell.length_c   1.000
_cell.angle_alpha   90.00
_cell.angle_beta   90.00
_cell.angle_gamma   90.00
#
_symmetry.space_group_name_H-M   'P 1'
#
loop_
_entity.id
_entity.type
_entity.pdbx_description
1 polymer ?
#
loop_
_entity_poly.entity_id
_entity_poly.type
_entity_poly.pdbx_seq_one_letter_code
_entity_poly.pdbx_strand_id
1 'polypeptide(L)'
;MRKLNIFSILLVIVILTGCGIQKQKADNTIKKTTHNVLKSDSKTWTFSKKITSKQTPNAGVSNDLSTSVVSKIGDISNWTTSKNQFVSYPINYKQISLEKWQHDTQKRMVKSAQRKVHWMRISQINAVLKKMGADIKINKLSDLVFLETKSSNMPLAQAFVAKGYHLYAINPQYTDTEQTITIDRGQAFTDTRTKKATGQVAPDKLNGTWIAPETTTSASDTGKIMVKDGYLYQHRYDSYERSAIQALSSYSLISLNQNTTYASQKTNAARADYQLTQKSVASGDSLGYLYLFVSENKLIRIGQGQTTTYKKTSTLVAANDLPKDDITIFEQLDQKNPGEAASTITVKAGPAIVGMSSSIKYLTDPDAGQITSNIPVVSLENGKVTTSDGESGID
;
A
#
# COMPACT_ATOMS: atom_id res chain seq x y z
N MET A 1 -93.52 -20.48 28.68
CA MET A 1 -93.87 -20.21 27.27
C MET A 1 -92.68 -19.56 26.58
N ARG A 2 -92.30 -20.11 25.41
CA ARG A 2 -91.25 -19.62 24.51
C ARG A 2 -91.42 -18.14 24.17
N LYS A 3 -90.31 -17.40 24.04
CA LYS A 3 -89.83 -16.84 22.76
C LYS A 3 -88.46 -16.17 22.91
N LEU A 4 -87.58 -16.53 21.96
CA LEU A 4 -86.33 -15.87 21.61
C LEU A 4 -86.51 -14.36 21.45
N ASN A 5 -85.48 -13.57 21.78
CA ASN A 5 -84.85 -12.72 20.79
C ASN A 5 -83.42 -12.31 21.19
N ILE A 6 -82.54 -12.52 20.23
CA ILE A 6 -81.10 -12.21 20.19
C ILE A 6 -80.96 -10.71 19.93
N PHE A 7 -80.12 -10.01 20.69
CA PHE A 7 -79.44 -8.81 20.19
C PHE A 7 -78.13 -8.58 20.96
N SER A 8 -77.03 -8.95 20.32
CA SER A 8 -75.66 -8.67 20.73
C SER A 8 -75.30 -7.24 20.32
N ILE A 9 -74.91 -6.38 21.26
CA ILE A 9 -74.29 -5.08 20.96
C ILE A 9 -72.84 -5.13 21.41
N LEU A 10 -71.96 -5.34 20.42
CA LEU A 10 -70.51 -5.22 20.52
C LEU A 10 -70.15 -3.74 20.34
N LEU A 11 -69.61 -3.11 21.38
CA LEU A 11 -69.17 -1.72 21.36
C LEU A 11 -67.85 -1.63 20.56
N VAL A 12 -67.91 -1.08 19.35
CA VAL A 12 -66.72 -0.78 18.52
C VAL A 12 -66.12 0.54 18.98
N ILE A 13 -64.93 0.47 19.60
CA ILE A 13 -64.07 1.62 19.86
C ILE A 13 -63.42 2.01 18.53
N VAL A 14 -63.84 3.14 17.97
CA VAL A 14 -63.19 3.79 16.81
C VAL A 14 -61.94 4.49 17.32
N ILE A 15 -60.77 3.85 17.19
CA ILE A 15 -59.49 4.54 17.31
C ILE A 15 -59.22 5.24 15.99
N LEU A 16 -59.40 6.56 15.98
CA LEU A 16 -58.88 7.47 14.96
C LEU A 16 -57.35 7.41 14.98
N THR A 17 -56.74 6.46 14.27
CA THR A 17 -55.33 6.54 13.91
C THR A 17 -55.20 7.55 12.77
N GLY A 18 -54.97 8.80 13.13
CA GLY A 18 -54.52 9.82 12.20
C GLY A 18 -53.25 9.33 11.48
N CYS A 19 -53.30 9.33 10.15
CA CYS A 19 -52.16 9.18 9.26
C CYS A 19 -51.15 10.31 9.47
N GLY A 20 -50.37 10.21 10.54
CA GLY A 20 -49.08 10.89 10.64
C GLY A 20 -48.08 10.08 9.84
N ILE A 21 -47.94 10.36 8.55
CA ILE A 21 -46.76 9.93 7.79
C ILE A 21 -45.57 10.61 8.47
N GLN A 22 -44.94 9.92 9.42
CA GLN A 22 -43.59 10.23 9.83
C GLN A 22 -42.73 10.10 8.58
N LYS A 23 -42.37 11.24 7.98
CA LYS A 23 -41.22 11.33 7.10
C LYS A 23 -40.06 10.64 7.82
N GLN A 24 -39.73 9.41 7.41
CA GLN A 24 -38.47 8.78 7.77
C GLN A 24 -37.38 9.81 7.48
N LYS A 25 -36.77 10.36 8.55
CA LYS A 25 -35.55 11.15 8.40
C LYS A 25 -34.60 10.29 7.59
N ALA A 26 -34.17 10.78 6.43
CA ALA A 26 -33.20 10.10 5.59
C ALA A 26 -31.99 9.76 6.47
N ASP A 27 -31.87 8.49 6.83
CA ASP A 27 -30.91 8.04 7.83
C ASP A 27 -29.51 8.26 7.25
N ASN A 28 -28.74 9.16 7.86
CA ASN A 28 -27.42 9.59 7.39
C ASN A 28 -26.35 8.52 7.72
N THR A 29 -26.77 7.27 7.84
CA THR A 29 -26.03 6.13 8.39
C THR A 29 -24.80 5.83 7.55
N ILE A 30 -24.89 5.92 6.22
CA ILE A 30 -23.78 5.56 5.32
C ILE A 30 -22.65 6.58 5.38
N LYS A 31 -22.99 7.87 5.32
CA LYS A 31 -22.00 8.95 5.47
C LYS A 31 -21.33 8.85 6.84
N LYS A 32 -22.12 8.67 7.91
CA LYS A 32 -21.59 8.50 9.27
C LYS A 32 -20.71 7.24 9.40
N THR A 33 -21.12 6.12 8.82
CA THR A 33 -20.35 4.86 8.79
C THR A 33 -19.02 5.06 8.09
N THR A 34 -19.04 5.68 6.90
CA THR A 34 -17.83 5.99 6.14
C THR A 34 -16.89 6.88 6.94
N HIS A 35 -17.39 7.98 7.52
CA HIS A 35 -16.57 8.85 8.37
C HIS A 35 -15.98 8.10 9.57
N ASN A 36 -16.75 7.25 10.24
CA ASN A 36 -16.24 6.47 11.38
C ASN A 36 -15.12 5.51 10.97
N VAL A 37 -15.23 4.87 9.80
CA VAL A 37 -14.17 4.01 9.27
C VAL A 37 -12.90 4.83 8.97
N LEU A 38 -13.06 6.01 8.36
CA LEU A 38 -11.94 6.86 7.93
C LEU A 38 -11.28 7.68 9.06
N LYS A 39 -11.91 7.75 10.24
CA LYS A 39 -11.36 8.42 11.44
C LYS A 39 -10.16 7.71 12.07
N SER A 40 -9.88 6.46 11.70
CA SER A 40 -8.75 5.69 12.25
C SER A 40 -7.42 6.43 12.06
N ASP A 41 -6.45 6.20 12.95
CA ASP A 41 -5.13 6.86 12.91
C ASP A 41 -4.38 6.60 11.61
N SER A 42 -4.47 5.38 11.07
CA SER A 42 -4.10 5.09 9.69
C SER A 42 -4.72 3.78 9.23
N LYS A 43 -5.17 3.75 7.99
CA LYS A 43 -5.58 2.55 7.25
C LYS A 43 -4.94 2.60 5.89
N THR A 44 -4.39 1.47 5.45
CA THR A 44 -3.94 1.30 4.08
C THR A 44 -4.92 0.36 3.39
N TRP A 45 -5.35 0.76 2.21
CA TRP A 45 -6.34 0.07 1.40
C TRP A 45 -5.67 -0.40 0.13
N THR A 46 -5.63 -1.71 -0.06
CA THR A 46 -5.03 -2.31 -1.26
C THR A 46 -6.11 -2.73 -2.22
N PHE A 47 -5.88 -2.44 -3.50
CA PHE A 47 -6.78 -2.82 -4.59
C PHE A 47 -7.11 -4.32 -4.53
N SER A 48 -8.39 -4.64 -4.76
CA SER A 48 -8.89 -6.02 -4.77
C SER A 48 -9.63 -6.37 -6.06
N LYS A 49 -10.41 -5.45 -6.61
CA LYS A 49 -11.29 -5.71 -7.75
C LYS A 49 -11.66 -4.43 -8.48
N LYS A 50 -11.83 -4.53 -9.81
CA LYS A 50 -12.29 -3.44 -10.67
C LYS A 50 -13.60 -3.84 -11.36
N ILE A 51 -14.51 -2.88 -11.46
CA ILE A 51 -15.78 -3.01 -12.17
C ILE A 51 -15.76 -2.15 -13.42
N THR A 52 -16.15 -2.72 -14.55
CA THR A 52 -16.26 -2.02 -15.84
C THR A 52 -17.63 -2.27 -16.46
N SER A 53 -17.99 -1.45 -17.45
CA SER A 53 -19.15 -1.69 -18.31
C SER A 53 -18.89 -1.12 -19.69
N LYS A 54 -19.76 -1.44 -20.65
CA LYS A 54 -19.81 -0.72 -21.92
C LYS A 54 -20.49 0.64 -21.76
N GLN A 55 -20.08 1.59 -22.59
CA GLN A 55 -20.78 2.83 -22.85
C GLN A 55 -20.97 2.97 -24.36
N THR A 56 -22.17 3.30 -24.81
CA THR A 56 -22.49 3.52 -26.23
C THR A 56 -22.97 4.96 -26.47
N PRO A 57 -22.85 5.50 -27.70
CA PRO A 57 -23.23 6.88 -28.00
C PRO A 57 -24.69 7.22 -27.69
N ASN A 58 -25.61 6.27 -27.93
CA ASN A 58 -27.05 6.52 -27.87
C ASN A 58 -27.73 5.96 -26.59
N ALA A 59 -27.08 5.04 -25.87
CA ALA A 59 -27.67 4.41 -24.68
C ALA A 59 -26.94 4.77 -23.38
N GLY A 60 -25.87 5.57 -23.45
CA GLY A 60 -25.06 5.91 -22.29
C GLY A 60 -24.37 4.67 -21.71
N VAL A 61 -24.31 4.59 -20.39
CA VAL A 61 -23.58 3.52 -19.69
C VAL A 61 -24.48 2.30 -19.46
N SER A 62 -24.01 1.13 -19.87
CA SER A 62 -24.74 -0.13 -19.66
C SER A 62 -24.82 -0.49 -18.17
N ASN A 63 -25.91 -1.16 -17.80
CA ASN A 63 -26.06 -1.80 -16.49
C ASN A 63 -25.40 -3.19 -16.43
N ASP A 64 -24.92 -3.70 -17.57
CA ASP A 64 -24.17 -4.95 -17.63
C ASP A 64 -22.74 -4.70 -17.13
N LEU A 65 -22.53 -5.11 -15.88
CA LEU A 65 -21.28 -4.91 -15.16
C LEU A 65 -20.39 -6.15 -15.24
N SER A 66 -19.17 -5.93 -15.70
CA SER A 66 -18.10 -6.92 -15.72
C SER A 66 -17.12 -6.69 -14.58
N THR A 67 -16.56 -7.79 -14.06
CA THR A 67 -15.50 -7.77 -13.05
C THR A 67 -14.20 -8.19 -13.72
N SER A 68 -13.18 -7.35 -13.62
CA SER A 68 -11.80 -7.78 -13.85
C SER A 68 -11.06 -7.82 -12.52
N VAL A 69 -10.50 -8.99 -12.20
CA VAL A 69 -9.40 -9.06 -11.24
C VAL A 69 -8.18 -8.64 -12.03
N VAL A 70 -7.65 -7.44 -11.77
CA VAL A 70 -6.47 -6.99 -12.51
C VAL A 70 -5.27 -7.78 -11.98
N SER A 71 -4.76 -8.69 -12.80
CA SER A 71 -3.59 -9.55 -12.52
C SER A 71 -2.26 -8.89 -12.89
N LYS A 72 -2.26 -7.62 -13.33
CA LYS A 72 -1.07 -6.95 -13.82
C LYS A 72 -0.52 -5.96 -12.81
N ILE A 73 0.78 -6.10 -12.57
CA ILE A 73 1.64 -5.31 -11.68
C ILE A 73 1.60 -3.79 -12.00
N GLY A 74 0.96 -3.34 -13.09
CA GLY A 74 0.89 -1.92 -13.50
C GLY A 74 -0.30 -1.10 -13.00
N ASP A 75 -1.43 -1.72 -12.60
CA ASP A 75 -2.69 -1.00 -12.28
C ASP A 75 -2.98 -0.96 -10.76
N ILE A 76 -1.93 -0.87 -9.96
CA ILE A 76 -2.03 -1.05 -8.52
C ILE A 76 -2.30 0.29 -7.86
N SER A 77 -3.58 0.65 -7.73
CA SER A 77 -3.95 1.76 -6.85
C SER A 77 -3.92 1.31 -5.39
N ASN A 78 -3.38 2.16 -4.53
CA ASN A 78 -3.54 2.05 -3.09
C ASN A 78 -4.07 3.37 -2.56
N TRP A 79 -4.81 3.30 -1.46
CA TRP A 79 -5.21 4.47 -0.72
C TRP A 79 -4.69 4.35 0.69
N THR A 80 -4.18 5.44 1.25
CA THR A 80 -3.97 5.56 2.69
C THR A 80 -4.96 6.58 3.22
N THR A 81 -5.64 6.24 4.31
CA THR A 81 -6.54 7.17 5.00
C THR A 81 -6.10 7.34 6.44
N SER A 82 -5.96 8.57 6.91
CA SER A 82 -5.58 8.90 8.27
C SER A 82 -6.41 10.09 8.74
N LYS A 83 -7.15 9.94 9.85
CA LYS A 83 -7.96 11.02 10.44
C LYS A 83 -8.83 11.75 9.39
N ASN A 84 -9.55 10.99 8.56
CA ASN A 84 -10.39 11.47 7.43
C ASN A 84 -9.65 12.08 6.23
N GLN A 85 -8.33 12.11 6.21
CA GLN A 85 -7.56 12.55 5.05
C GLN A 85 -7.28 11.35 4.13
N PHE A 86 -7.32 11.60 2.83
CA PHE A 86 -6.97 10.61 1.81
C PHE A 86 -5.62 10.96 1.20
N VAL A 87 -4.80 9.93 1.03
CA VAL A 87 -3.50 10.02 0.37
C VAL A 87 -3.45 8.90 -0.68
N SER A 88 -3.19 9.28 -1.92
CA SER A 88 -2.72 8.38 -2.96
C SER A 88 -1.45 9.02 -3.49
N TYR A 89 -0.32 8.61 -2.94
CA TYR A 89 0.97 9.29 -3.14
C TYR A 89 1.25 9.54 -4.64
N PRO A 90 1.84 10.71 -5.02
CA PRO A 90 2.28 11.83 -4.16
C PRO A 90 1.15 12.75 -3.71
N ILE A 91 -0.09 12.40 -3.99
CA ILE A 91 -1.20 13.32 -3.94
C ILE A 91 -1.91 13.23 -2.59
N ASN A 92 -1.91 14.36 -1.89
CA ASN A 92 -2.74 14.58 -0.71
C ASN A 92 -4.09 15.15 -1.14
N TYR A 93 -5.17 14.60 -0.58
CA TYR A 93 -6.52 15.03 -0.89
C TYR A 93 -7.20 15.62 0.34
N LYS A 94 -8.16 16.51 0.09
CA LYS A 94 -9.10 17.00 1.09
C LYS A 94 -10.53 16.72 0.63
N GLN A 95 -11.42 16.53 1.60
CA GLN A 95 -12.83 16.30 1.31
C GLN A 95 -13.53 17.60 0.93
N ILE A 96 -14.45 17.52 -0.03
CA ILE A 96 -15.28 18.65 -0.49
C ILE A 96 -16.76 18.24 -0.58
N SER A 97 -17.65 19.23 -0.65
CA SER A 97 -19.08 18.97 -0.85
C SER A 97 -19.35 18.47 -2.27
N LEU A 98 -20.47 17.75 -2.45
CA LEU A 98 -20.95 17.32 -3.77
C LEU A 98 -21.12 18.53 -4.71
N GLU A 99 -21.72 19.62 -4.22
CA GLU A 99 -21.99 20.83 -5.01
C GLU A 99 -20.69 21.45 -5.52
N LYS A 100 -19.69 21.62 -4.65
CA LYS A 100 -18.37 22.12 -5.05
C LYS A 100 -17.70 21.17 -6.04
N TRP A 101 -17.77 19.86 -5.79
CA TRP A 101 -17.19 18.86 -6.68
C TRP A 101 -17.82 18.89 -8.08
N GLN A 102 -19.15 18.97 -8.18
CA GLN A 102 -19.86 19.07 -9.46
C GLN A 102 -19.51 20.38 -10.18
N HIS A 103 -19.57 21.51 -9.47
CA HIS A 103 -19.24 22.82 -10.03
C HIS A 103 -17.81 22.86 -10.57
N ASP A 104 -16.82 22.43 -9.77
CA ASP A 104 -15.42 22.52 -10.17
C ASP A 104 -15.06 21.52 -11.26
N THR A 105 -15.73 20.36 -11.28
CA THR A 105 -15.59 19.40 -12.38
C THR A 105 -16.09 20.00 -13.69
N GLN A 106 -17.25 20.66 -13.69
CA GLN A 106 -17.80 21.31 -14.89
C GLN A 106 -16.99 22.53 -15.32
N LYS A 107 -16.60 23.41 -14.38
CA LYS A 107 -15.87 24.65 -14.66
C LYS A 107 -14.54 24.39 -15.36
N ARG A 108 -13.91 23.24 -15.11
CA ARG A 108 -12.63 22.85 -15.72
C ARG A 108 -12.76 22.29 -17.13
N MET A 109 -13.98 22.07 -17.62
CA MET A 109 -14.22 21.62 -18.99
C MET A 109 -14.56 22.80 -19.91
N VAL A 110 -14.21 22.66 -21.19
CA VAL A 110 -14.66 23.59 -22.24
C VAL A 110 -16.19 23.60 -22.33
N LYS A 111 -16.80 24.74 -22.67
CA LYS A 111 -18.27 24.93 -22.67
C LYS A 111 -19.02 23.85 -23.47
N SER A 112 -18.46 23.40 -24.59
CA SER A 112 -19.05 22.34 -25.42
C SER A 112 -19.05 20.96 -24.75
N ALA A 113 -18.07 20.68 -23.88
CA ALA A 113 -17.97 19.42 -23.14
C ALA A 113 -18.82 19.41 -21.86
N GLN A 114 -19.12 20.57 -21.26
CA GLN A 114 -19.93 20.65 -20.04
C GLN A 114 -21.30 20.00 -20.19
N ARG A 115 -21.94 20.13 -21.36
CA ARG A 115 -23.26 19.52 -21.64
C ARG A 115 -23.20 18.02 -21.89
N LYS A 116 -22.00 17.47 -22.09
CA LYS A 116 -21.77 16.04 -22.34
C LYS A 116 -21.50 15.26 -21.05
N VAL A 117 -21.39 15.93 -19.90
CA VAL A 117 -21.14 15.28 -18.60
C VAL A 117 -22.44 14.84 -17.97
N HIS A 118 -22.48 13.57 -17.60
CA HIS A 118 -23.63 12.95 -16.95
C HIS A 118 -23.25 12.43 -15.57
N TRP A 119 -24.07 12.76 -14.58
CA TRP A 119 -23.96 12.20 -13.24
C TRP A 119 -24.65 10.84 -13.18
N MET A 120 -23.98 9.85 -12.60
CA MET A 120 -24.54 8.51 -12.41
C MET A 120 -25.77 8.57 -11.50
N ARG A 121 -26.81 7.83 -11.85
CA ARG A 121 -28.00 7.65 -11.00
C ARG A 121 -27.66 6.80 -9.77
N ILE A 122 -28.41 7.00 -8.69
CA ILE A 122 -28.25 6.22 -7.45
C ILE A 122 -28.40 4.71 -7.69
N SER A 123 -29.34 4.30 -8.54
CA SER A 123 -29.50 2.89 -8.92
C SER A 123 -28.26 2.32 -9.61
N GLN A 124 -27.63 3.10 -10.50
CA GLN A 124 -26.41 2.69 -11.19
C GLN A 124 -25.24 2.56 -10.21
N ILE A 125 -25.09 3.50 -9.28
CA ILE A 125 -24.04 3.43 -8.24
C ILE A 125 -24.26 2.23 -7.32
N ASN A 126 -25.50 2.00 -6.86
CA ASN A 126 -25.82 0.86 -6.00
C ASN A 126 -25.63 -0.48 -6.72
N ALA A 127 -25.86 -0.55 -8.04
CA ALA A 127 -25.53 -1.74 -8.83
C ALA A 127 -24.02 -2.01 -8.86
N VAL A 128 -23.19 -0.97 -9.02
CA VAL A 128 -21.72 -1.07 -8.98
C VAL A 128 -21.24 -1.49 -7.58
N LEU A 129 -21.75 -0.87 -6.52
CA LEU A 129 -21.46 -1.25 -5.14
C LEU A 129 -21.81 -2.73 -4.86
N LYS A 130 -23.00 -3.18 -5.28
CA LYS A 130 -23.41 -4.58 -5.16
C LYS A 130 -22.46 -5.51 -5.94
N LYS A 131 -22.06 -5.15 -7.16
CA LYS A 131 -21.12 -5.95 -7.98
C LYS A 131 -19.72 -6.02 -7.34
N MET A 132 -19.32 -4.99 -6.58
CA MET A 132 -18.10 -5.00 -5.77
C MET A 132 -18.20 -5.84 -4.50
N GLY A 133 -19.39 -6.38 -4.17
CA GLY A 133 -19.64 -7.13 -2.94
C GLY A 133 -19.92 -6.24 -1.73
N ALA A 134 -20.32 -4.99 -1.95
CA ALA A 134 -20.62 -4.07 -0.86
C ALA A 134 -22.00 -4.37 -0.25
N ASP A 135 -22.03 -4.58 1.07
CA ASP A 135 -23.26 -4.66 1.87
C ASP A 135 -23.70 -3.26 2.34
N ILE A 136 -23.80 -2.34 1.39
CA ILE A 136 -24.25 -0.96 1.58
C ILE A 136 -25.02 -0.48 0.36
N LYS A 137 -25.95 0.44 0.59
CA LYS A 137 -26.63 1.20 -0.45
C LYS A 137 -26.62 2.67 -0.07
N ILE A 138 -26.31 3.53 -1.02
CA ILE A 138 -26.47 4.98 -0.86
C ILE A 138 -27.89 5.39 -1.24
N ASN A 139 -28.39 6.45 -0.60
CA ASN A 139 -29.71 7.02 -0.88
C ASN A 139 -29.60 8.30 -1.72
N LYS A 140 -28.46 8.99 -1.62
CA LYS A 140 -28.16 10.22 -2.37
C LYS A 140 -26.66 10.31 -2.65
N LEU A 141 -26.27 11.07 -3.67
CA LEU A 141 -24.86 11.21 -4.06
C LEU A 141 -24.01 11.80 -2.93
N SER A 142 -24.58 12.70 -2.12
CA SER A 142 -23.90 13.32 -0.98
C SER A 142 -23.64 12.38 0.21
N ASP A 143 -24.06 11.11 0.12
CA ASP A 143 -23.62 10.05 1.04
C ASP A 143 -22.17 9.61 0.76
N LEU A 144 -21.66 9.88 -0.45
CA LEU A 144 -20.28 9.62 -0.85
C LEU A 144 -19.33 10.72 -0.36
N VAL A 145 -18.06 10.36 -0.21
CA VAL A 145 -16.95 11.28 0.06
C VAL A 145 -16.33 11.72 -1.27
N PHE A 146 -16.38 13.02 -1.55
CA PHE A 146 -15.75 13.64 -2.72
C PHE A 146 -14.45 14.30 -2.33
N LEU A 147 -13.46 14.24 -3.21
CA LEU A 147 -12.10 14.70 -2.95
C LEU A 147 -11.65 15.73 -3.99
N GLU A 148 -10.78 16.64 -3.57
CA GLU A 148 -9.91 17.41 -4.46
C GLU A 148 -8.46 17.36 -3.98
N THR A 149 -7.51 17.57 -4.89
CA THR A 149 -6.10 17.68 -4.54
C THR A 149 -5.88 18.88 -3.63
N LYS A 150 -5.05 18.74 -2.58
CA LYS A 150 -4.70 19.86 -1.71
C LYS A 150 -3.86 20.92 -2.43
N SER A 151 -3.03 20.52 -3.40
CA SER A 151 -2.09 21.40 -4.11
C SER A 151 -2.74 22.26 -5.18
N SER A 152 -3.67 21.70 -5.97
CA SER A 152 -4.24 22.37 -7.15
C SER A 152 -5.76 22.54 -7.11
N ASN A 153 -6.40 22.11 -6.01
CA ASN A 153 -7.86 22.06 -5.88
C ASN A 153 -8.52 21.36 -7.08
N MET A 154 -7.87 20.32 -7.61
CA MET A 154 -8.36 19.56 -8.75
C MET A 154 -9.32 18.47 -8.24
N PRO A 155 -10.59 18.49 -8.64
CA PRO A 155 -11.54 17.45 -8.26
C PRO A 155 -11.06 16.08 -8.75
N LEU A 156 -11.12 15.09 -7.88
CA LEU A 156 -10.86 13.71 -8.26
C LEU A 156 -12.11 13.14 -8.94
N ALA A 157 -11.97 12.49 -10.10
CA ALA A 157 -13.09 11.88 -10.84
C ALA A 157 -13.67 10.61 -10.17
N GLN A 158 -13.40 10.41 -8.88
CA GLN A 158 -13.84 9.30 -8.06
C GLN A 158 -14.45 9.83 -6.76
N ALA A 159 -15.43 9.09 -6.24
CA ALA A 159 -16.03 9.32 -4.94
C ALA A 159 -15.99 8.04 -4.11
N PHE A 160 -15.96 8.17 -2.79
CA PHE A 160 -15.65 7.06 -1.89
C PHE A 160 -16.77 6.74 -0.91
N VAL A 161 -16.88 5.47 -0.55
CA VAL A 161 -17.69 5.00 0.57
C VAL A 161 -16.95 3.85 1.26
N ALA A 162 -17.09 3.74 2.58
CA ALA A 162 -16.37 2.71 3.34
C ALA A 162 -17.27 2.05 4.39
N LYS A 163 -17.10 0.74 4.58
CA LYS A 163 -17.74 -0.05 5.65
C LYS A 163 -16.78 -1.14 6.10
N GLY A 164 -16.56 -1.24 7.42
CA GLY A 164 -15.67 -2.24 8.01
C GLY A 164 -14.24 -2.17 7.46
N TYR A 165 -13.82 -3.26 6.82
CA TYR A 165 -12.50 -3.42 6.19
C TYR A 165 -12.50 -3.16 4.68
N HIS A 166 -13.56 -2.55 4.14
CA HIS A 166 -13.65 -2.24 2.72
C HIS A 166 -13.79 -0.75 2.45
N LEU A 167 -13.08 -0.31 1.42
CA LEU A 167 -13.20 1.01 0.80
C LEU A 167 -13.61 0.79 -0.66
N TYR A 168 -14.57 1.58 -1.13
CA TYR A 168 -15.08 1.51 -2.49
C TYR A 168 -14.89 2.87 -3.15
N ALA A 169 -14.15 2.91 -4.26
CA ALA A 169 -14.09 4.05 -5.15
C ALA A 169 -15.11 3.85 -6.28
N ILE A 170 -15.95 4.84 -6.52
CA ILE A 170 -16.96 4.85 -7.57
C ILE A 170 -16.62 5.97 -8.54
N ASN A 171 -16.80 5.76 -9.84
CA ASN A 171 -16.78 6.85 -10.82
C ASN A 171 -18.22 7.40 -10.90
N PRO A 172 -18.53 8.56 -10.29
CA PRO A 172 -19.89 9.05 -10.17
C PRO A 172 -20.36 9.84 -11.41
N GLN A 173 -19.55 9.86 -12.47
CA GLN A 173 -19.84 10.54 -13.73
C GLN A 173 -19.37 9.74 -14.93
N TYR A 174 -19.90 10.09 -16.10
CA TYR A 174 -19.36 9.73 -17.41
C TYR A 174 -19.57 10.87 -18.39
N THR A 175 -18.85 10.87 -19.50
CA THR A 175 -19.00 11.85 -20.58
C THR A 175 -19.45 11.15 -21.84
N ASP A 176 -20.34 11.76 -22.63
CA ASP A 176 -20.75 11.19 -23.93
C ASP A 176 -19.55 10.79 -24.80
N THR A 177 -19.73 9.70 -25.54
CA THR A 177 -18.71 9.09 -26.40
C THR A 177 -19.28 8.93 -27.81
N GLU A 178 -18.41 9.04 -28.82
CA GLU A 178 -18.79 8.87 -30.22
C GLU A 178 -18.74 7.40 -30.66
N GLN A 179 -18.08 6.54 -29.87
CA GLN A 179 -17.93 5.12 -30.16
C GLN A 179 -18.19 4.28 -28.91
N THR A 180 -18.54 3.01 -29.12
CA THR A 180 -18.71 2.05 -28.02
C THR A 180 -17.37 1.78 -27.34
N ILE A 181 -17.25 2.18 -26.07
CA ILE A 181 -16.04 2.01 -25.27
C ILE A 181 -16.31 1.19 -24.02
N THR A 182 -15.25 0.64 -23.43
CA THR A 182 -15.30 0.10 -22.06
C THR A 182 -14.91 1.22 -21.11
N ILE A 183 -15.73 1.46 -20.09
CA ILE A 183 -15.44 2.44 -19.05
C ILE A 183 -15.28 1.80 -17.68
N ASP A 184 -14.49 2.46 -16.84
CA ASP A 184 -14.34 2.11 -15.44
C ASP A 184 -15.53 2.63 -14.63
N ARG A 185 -16.11 1.76 -13.82
CA ARG A 185 -17.29 2.07 -12.99
C ARG A 185 -16.95 2.20 -11.52
N GLY A 186 -15.96 1.45 -11.04
CA GLY A 186 -15.49 1.53 -9.67
C GLY A 186 -14.41 0.52 -9.34
N GLN A 187 -13.83 0.67 -8.16
CA GLN A 187 -12.78 -0.17 -7.60
C GLN A 187 -13.09 -0.48 -6.14
N ALA A 188 -12.82 -1.72 -5.74
CA ALA A 188 -12.91 -2.17 -4.36
C ALA A 188 -11.51 -2.33 -3.77
N PHE A 189 -11.36 -1.94 -2.51
CA PHE A 189 -10.13 -2.04 -1.75
C PHE A 189 -10.40 -2.71 -0.40
N THR A 190 -9.39 -3.41 0.11
CA THR A 190 -9.43 -4.05 1.43
C THR A 190 -8.36 -3.46 2.34
N ASP A 191 -8.73 -3.26 3.60
CA ASP A 191 -7.84 -2.80 4.67
C ASP A 191 -6.75 -3.85 4.93
N THR A 192 -5.49 -3.44 4.94
CA THR A 192 -4.35 -4.33 5.20
C THR A 192 -4.36 -4.92 6.61
N ARG A 193 -5.15 -4.40 7.55
CA ARG A 193 -5.36 -5.00 8.89
C ARG A 193 -6.04 -6.37 8.86
N THR A 194 -6.60 -6.77 7.72
CA THR A 194 -7.09 -8.14 7.49
C THR A 194 -5.96 -9.14 7.25
N LYS A 195 -4.72 -8.66 7.09
CA LYS A 195 -3.52 -9.46 6.80
C LYS A 195 -2.77 -9.83 8.08
N LYS A 196 -1.83 -10.77 7.97
CA LYS A 196 -1.02 -11.23 9.11
C LYS A 196 -0.11 -10.10 9.59
N ALA A 197 -0.40 -9.57 10.78
CA ALA A 197 0.48 -8.60 11.43
C ALA A 197 1.77 -9.27 11.88
N THR A 198 2.88 -8.55 11.74
CA THR A 198 4.16 -8.95 12.34
C THR A 198 4.29 -8.36 13.74
N GLY A 199 4.88 -9.11 14.66
CA GLY A 199 5.27 -8.58 15.96
C GLY A 199 6.37 -7.53 15.83
N GLN A 200 6.58 -6.76 16.89
CA GLN A 200 7.81 -5.99 17.06
C GLN A 200 8.92 -6.98 17.43
N VAL A 201 10.04 -6.92 16.73
CA VAL A 201 11.23 -7.75 17.01
C VAL A 201 12.38 -6.81 17.36
N ALA A 202 13.17 -7.13 18.38
CA ALA A 202 14.36 -6.34 18.69
C ALA A 202 15.43 -6.61 17.60
N PRO A 203 15.96 -5.58 16.91
CA PRO A 203 16.95 -5.77 15.84
C PRO A 203 18.16 -6.61 16.27
N ASP A 204 18.66 -6.43 17.49
CA ASP A 204 19.84 -7.17 18.01
C ASP A 204 19.59 -8.68 18.13
N LYS A 205 18.32 -9.10 18.25
CA LYS A 205 17.93 -10.52 18.28
C LYS A 205 17.90 -11.15 16.89
N LEU A 206 18.06 -10.36 15.82
CA LEU A 206 18.03 -10.86 14.44
C LEU A 206 19.38 -11.40 13.97
N ASN A 207 20.49 -11.04 14.64
CA ASN A 207 21.84 -11.49 14.29
C ASN A 207 21.93 -13.02 14.15
N GLY A 208 22.54 -13.48 13.05
CA GLY A 208 22.75 -14.90 12.77
C GLY A 208 22.50 -15.29 11.31
N THR A 209 22.48 -16.59 11.07
CA THR A 209 22.27 -17.18 9.73
C THR A 209 20.83 -17.64 9.57
N TRP A 210 20.26 -17.30 8.42
CA TRP A 210 18.87 -17.55 8.05
C TRP A 210 18.84 -18.35 6.75
N ILE A 211 18.17 -19.51 6.76
CA ILE A 211 18.16 -20.42 5.60
C ILE A 211 16.72 -20.67 5.16
N ALA A 212 16.48 -20.55 3.85
CA ALA A 212 15.28 -21.03 3.21
C ALA A 212 15.53 -22.45 2.67
N PRO A 213 14.88 -23.49 3.21
CA PRO A 213 15.05 -24.85 2.70
C PRO A 213 14.43 -25.04 1.31
N GLU A 214 13.55 -24.12 0.90
CA GLU A 214 12.79 -24.18 -0.35
C GLU A 214 13.55 -23.61 -1.56
N THR A 215 14.72 -22.99 -1.34
CA THR A 215 15.55 -22.42 -2.40
C THR A 215 16.66 -23.39 -2.77
N THR A 216 16.81 -23.68 -4.06
CA THR A 216 17.98 -24.39 -4.59
C THR A 216 19.18 -23.46 -4.60
N THR A 217 20.28 -23.88 -3.97
CA THR A 217 21.56 -23.17 -4.03
C THR A 217 21.98 -23.00 -5.49
N SER A 218 22.08 -21.77 -5.97
CA SER A 218 22.68 -21.43 -7.27
C SER A 218 23.87 -20.51 -7.06
N ALA A 219 24.59 -20.18 -8.14
CA ALA A 219 25.63 -19.15 -8.10
C ALA A 219 25.10 -17.77 -7.66
N SER A 220 23.79 -17.53 -7.74
CA SER A 220 23.16 -16.22 -7.54
C SER A 220 22.19 -16.13 -6.36
N ASP A 221 21.76 -17.27 -5.82
CA ASP A 221 20.93 -17.36 -4.62
C ASP A 221 21.38 -18.58 -3.81
N THR A 222 22.09 -18.33 -2.71
CA THR A 222 22.57 -19.40 -1.82
C THR A 222 21.45 -19.94 -0.92
N GLY A 223 20.25 -19.37 -0.97
CA GLY A 223 19.18 -19.65 0.00
C GLY A 223 19.53 -19.19 1.42
N LYS A 224 20.65 -18.49 1.59
CA LYS A 224 21.22 -18.08 2.86
C LYS A 224 21.23 -16.55 2.96
N ILE A 225 20.72 -16.07 4.07
CA ILE A 225 20.78 -14.66 4.47
C ILE A 225 21.58 -14.59 5.77
N MET A 226 22.49 -13.63 5.85
CA MET A 226 23.25 -13.39 7.08
C MET A 226 22.83 -12.05 7.65
N VAL A 227 22.49 -12.02 8.93
CA VAL A 227 22.15 -10.79 9.63
C VAL A 227 23.23 -10.51 10.64
N LYS A 228 23.81 -9.32 10.58
CA LYS A 228 24.85 -8.90 11.51
C LYS A 228 24.77 -7.39 11.70
N ASP A 229 24.76 -6.97 12.96
CA ASP A 229 24.92 -5.59 13.40
C ASP A 229 23.97 -4.60 12.70
N GLY A 230 22.71 -5.02 12.55
CA GLY A 230 21.65 -4.21 11.93
C GLY A 230 21.65 -4.23 10.40
N TYR A 231 22.48 -5.07 9.76
CA TYR A 231 22.50 -5.25 8.31
C TYR A 231 22.09 -6.66 7.92
N LEU A 232 21.44 -6.76 6.77
CA LEU A 232 21.14 -7.99 6.07
C LEU A 232 22.14 -8.13 4.92
N TYR A 233 22.89 -9.23 4.89
CA TYR A 233 23.86 -9.55 3.86
C TYR A 233 23.36 -10.69 2.99
N GLN A 234 23.70 -10.61 1.71
CA GLN A 234 23.46 -11.66 0.72
C GLN A 234 24.70 -11.82 -0.15
N HIS A 235 25.09 -13.07 -0.37
CA HIS A 235 26.08 -13.40 -1.37
C HIS A 235 25.40 -13.51 -2.74
N ARG A 236 25.82 -12.69 -3.70
CA ARG A 236 25.32 -12.69 -5.07
C ARG A 236 26.49 -12.80 -6.04
N TYR A 237 26.56 -13.93 -6.75
CA TYR A 237 27.61 -14.21 -7.72
C TYR A 237 29.01 -14.03 -7.11
N ASP A 238 29.73 -12.99 -7.53
CA ASP A 238 31.07 -12.62 -7.11
C ASP A 238 31.04 -11.40 -6.17
N SER A 239 29.97 -11.19 -5.42
CA SER A 239 29.85 -10.05 -4.50
C SER A 239 29.02 -10.36 -3.25
N TYR A 240 29.27 -9.60 -2.18
CA TYR A 240 28.30 -9.42 -1.11
C TYR A 240 27.53 -8.10 -1.32
N GLU A 241 26.22 -8.16 -1.19
CA GLU A 241 25.36 -6.99 -1.01
C GLU A 241 24.97 -6.91 0.46
N ARG A 242 24.91 -5.69 1.01
CA ARG A 242 24.28 -5.45 2.31
C ARG A 242 23.17 -4.41 2.23
N SER A 243 22.15 -4.60 3.06
CA SER A 243 21.05 -3.67 3.21
C SER A 243 20.77 -3.38 4.68
N ALA A 244 20.30 -2.16 4.97
CA ALA A 244 19.95 -1.79 6.34
C ALA A 244 18.68 -2.54 6.79
N ILE A 245 18.70 -3.08 8.00
CA ILE A 245 17.49 -3.55 8.68
C ILE A 245 16.84 -2.32 9.33
N GLN A 246 15.61 -2.05 8.92
CA GLN A 246 14.87 -0.88 9.35
C GLN A 246 13.81 -1.29 10.38
N ALA A 247 14.02 -0.88 11.63
CA ALA A 247 12.95 -0.83 12.62
C ALA A 247 12.05 0.36 12.29
N LEU A 248 10.88 0.10 11.68
CA LEU A 248 10.01 1.18 11.18
C LEU A 248 9.43 2.06 12.30
N SER A 249 9.56 1.63 13.55
CA SER A 249 9.14 2.36 14.74
C SER A 249 9.97 3.62 14.97
N SER A 250 11.16 3.72 14.37
CA SER A 250 11.99 4.93 14.41
C SER A 250 11.44 6.07 13.56
N TYR A 251 10.53 5.77 12.63
CA TYR A 251 9.87 6.77 11.79
C TYR A 251 8.51 7.14 12.36
N SER A 252 8.09 8.39 12.18
CA SER A 252 6.72 8.77 12.46
C SER A 252 5.76 8.07 11.48
N LEU A 253 4.56 7.73 11.95
CA LEU A 253 3.52 7.17 11.07
C LEU A 253 3.16 8.12 9.92
N ILE A 254 3.28 9.44 10.13
CA ILE A 254 3.03 10.46 9.12
C ILE A 254 4.08 10.38 8.01
N SER A 255 5.37 10.39 8.36
CA SER A 255 6.47 10.32 7.39
C SER A 255 6.45 9.02 6.60
N LEU A 256 6.14 7.89 7.25
CA LEU A 256 5.98 6.62 6.55
C LEU A 256 4.84 6.67 5.54
N ASN A 257 3.66 7.16 5.92
CA ASN A 257 2.50 7.21 5.01
C ASN A 257 2.67 8.20 3.84
N GLN A 258 3.63 9.11 3.92
CA GLN A 258 4.01 10.03 2.84
C GLN A 258 5.14 9.49 1.97
N ASN A 259 5.71 8.32 2.27
CA ASN A 259 6.85 7.77 1.55
C ASN A 259 6.41 6.78 0.45
N THR A 260 6.87 6.99 -0.80
CA THR A 260 6.60 6.13 -1.97
C THR A 260 7.02 4.70 -1.76
N THR A 261 8.28 4.54 -1.39
CA THR A 261 8.95 3.27 -1.26
C THR A 261 8.22 2.45 -0.22
N TYR A 262 7.90 3.07 0.92
CA TYR A 262 7.11 2.44 1.97
C TYR A 262 5.70 2.05 1.51
N ALA A 263 5.00 2.90 0.76
CA ALA A 263 3.67 2.59 0.24
C ALA A 263 3.69 1.41 -0.75
N SER A 264 4.73 1.33 -1.58
CA SER A 264 4.97 0.17 -2.46
C SER A 264 5.19 -1.10 -1.65
N GLN A 265 6.06 -1.04 -0.63
CA GLN A 265 6.34 -2.19 0.23
C GLN A 265 5.13 -2.65 1.05
N LYS A 266 4.28 -1.73 1.54
CA LYS A 266 2.99 -2.10 2.17
C LYS A 266 2.11 -2.91 1.22
N THR A 267 2.12 -2.56 -0.06
CA THR A 267 1.32 -3.25 -1.06
C THR A 267 1.89 -4.62 -1.39
N ASN A 268 3.21 -4.74 -1.51
CA ASN A 268 3.91 -6.02 -1.69
C ASN A 268 3.64 -6.97 -0.51
N ALA A 269 3.77 -6.47 0.72
CA ALA A 269 3.44 -7.23 1.92
C ALA A 269 1.98 -7.73 1.92
N ALA A 270 1.03 -6.84 1.61
CA ALA A 270 -0.39 -7.19 1.63
C ALA A 270 -0.78 -8.28 0.62
N ARG A 271 -0.12 -8.29 -0.55
CA ARG A 271 -0.28 -9.36 -1.55
C ARG A 271 0.21 -10.71 -1.06
N ALA A 272 1.32 -10.69 -0.33
CA ALA A 272 1.88 -11.85 0.34
C ALA A 272 1.11 -12.24 1.62
N ASP A 273 -0.05 -11.63 1.86
CA ASP A 273 -0.91 -11.88 3.03
C ASP A 273 -0.32 -11.40 4.37
N TYR A 274 0.64 -10.48 4.33
CA TYR A 274 1.24 -9.84 5.50
C TYR A 274 0.88 -8.35 5.61
N GLN A 275 0.88 -7.84 6.83
CA GLN A 275 0.73 -6.41 7.09
C GLN A 275 2.09 -5.80 7.42
N LEU A 276 2.54 -4.85 6.59
CA LEU A 276 3.67 -3.99 6.94
C LEU A 276 3.15 -2.79 7.74
N THR A 277 3.62 -2.66 8.99
CA THR A 277 3.17 -1.63 9.93
C THR A 277 4.34 -0.79 10.41
N GLN A 278 4.07 0.31 11.13
CA GLN A 278 5.12 1.08 11.81
C GLN A 278 5.86 0.23 12.86
N LYS A 279 5.27 -0.86 13.38
CA LYS A 279 5.95 -1.75 14.34
C LYS A 279 6.82 -2.82 13.69
N SER A 280 6.73 -2.98 12.38
CA SER A 280 7.45 -4.02 11.66
C SER A 280 8.95 -3.71 11.61
N VAL A 281 9.75 -4.77 11.64
CA VAL A 281 11.18 -4.72 11.32
C VAL A 281 11.36 -5.43 10.00
N ALA A 282 12.01 -4.77 9.05
CA ALA A 282 12.15 -5.29 7.70
C ALA A 282 13.36 -4.69 6.98
N SER A 283 13.76 -5.32 5.89
CA SER A 283 14.83 -4.86 5.00
C SER A 283 14.42 -5.10 3.54
N GLY A 284 15.24 -4.67 2.60
CA GLY A 284 15.03 -4.89 1.17
C GLY A 284 16.34 -5.20 0.46
N ASP A 285 16.31 -5.27 -0.86
CA ASP A 285 17.51 -5.41 -1.67
C ASP A 285 17.36 -4.74 -3.05
N SER A 286 18.47 -4.70 -3.78
CA SER A 286 18.58 -4.18 -5.15
C SER A 286 17.69 -4.87 -6.18
N LEU A 287 17.20 -6.08 -5.90
CA LEU A 287 16.27 -6.81 -6.77
C LEU A 287 14.80 -6.48 -6.46
N GLY A 288 14.54 -5.63 -5.47
CA GLY A 288 13.21 -5.20 -5.07
C GLY A 288 12.48 -6.18 -4.15
N TYR A 289 13.18 -7.14 -3.55
CA TYR A 289 12.59 -8.00 -2.53
C TYR A 289 12.37 -7.25 -1.21
N LEU A 290 11.29 -7.59 -0.52
CA LEU A 290 11.02 -7.18 0.86
C LEU A 290 11.32 -8.35 1.80
N TYR A 291 12.19 -8.13 2.78
CA TYR A 291 12.54 -9.06 3.85
C TYR A 291 11.82 -8.65 5.13
N LEU A 292 10.72 -9.32 5.45
CA LEU A 292 9.87 -9.00 6.58
C LEU A 292 10.14 -9.95 7.76
N PHE A 293 10.72 -9.43 8.85
CA PHE A 293 10.95 -10.21 10.07
C PHE A 293 9.62 -10.38 10.81
N VAL A 294 9.07 -11.60 10.76
CA VAL A 294 7.78 -11.93 11.41
C VAL A 294 7.98 -12.25 12.89
N SER A 295 9.15 -12.82 13.25
CA SER A 295 9.59 -13.09 14.62
C SER A 295 11.12 -13.23 14.66
N GLU A 296 11.70 -13.42 15.85
CA GLU A 296 13.14 -13.67 16.04
C GLU A 296 13.67 -14.89 15.26
N ASN A 297 12.80 -15.83 14.86
CA ASN A 297 13.18 -17.08 14.19
C ASN A 297 12.51 -17.27 12.82
N LYS A 298 11.75 -16.28 12.33
CA LYS A 298 11.03 -16.36 11.05
C LYS A 298 11.14 -15.06 10.25
N LEU A 299 11.72 -15.17 9.06
CA LEU A 299 11.84 -14.11 8.07
C LEU A 299 11.07 -14.52 6.81
N ILE A 300 10.34 -13.59 6.20
CA ILE A 300 9.63 -13.80 4.94
C ILE A 300 10.24 -12.89 3.88
N ARG A 301 10.78 -13.46 2.82
CA ARG A 301 11.14 -12.74 1.59
C ARG A 301 9.90 -12.65 0.70
N ILE A 302 9.59 -11.46 0.21
CA ILE A 302 8.41 -11.16 -0.60
C ILE A 302 8.87 -10.46 -1.87
N GLY A 303 8.56 -11.02 -3.03
CA GLY A 303 8.86 -10.40 -4.32
C GLY A 303 8.58 -11.35 -5.47
N GLN A 304 8.56 -10.83 -6.70
CA GLN A 304 8.27 -11.60 -7.92
C GLN A 304 6.97 -12.43 -7.86
N GLY A 305 5.99 -11.98 -7.06
CA GLY A 305 4.71 -12.69 -6.89
C GLY A 305 4.76 -13.92 -5.98
N GLN A 306 5.89 -14.19 -5.33
CA GLN A 306 6.08 -15.33 -4.43
C GLN A 306 6.51 -14.90 -3.03
N THR A 307 6.40 -15.83 -2.09
CA THR A 307 6.90 -15.70 -0.72
C THR A 307 7.84 -16.84 -0.41
N THR A 308 9.02 -16.55 0.12
CA THR A 308 9.98 -17.56 0.61
C THR A 308 10.14 -17.42 2.11
N THR A 309 10.05 -18.53 2.85
CA THR A 309 10.24 -18.53 4.31
C THR A 309 11.67 -18.90 4.66
N TYR A 310 12.33 -18.04 5.43
CA TYR A 310 13.64 -18.28 6.02
C TYR A 310 13.47 -18.58 7.51
N LYS A 311 14.19 -19.60 7.98
CA LYS A 311 14.31 -19.93 9.41
C LYS A 311 15.68 -19.53 9.90
N LYS A 312 15.74 -18.97 11.10
CA LYS A 312 17.02 -18.74 11.77
C LYS A 312 17.61 -20.08 12.20
N THR A 313 18.77 -20.44 11.66
CA THR A 313 19.46 -21.70 11.94
C THR A 313 20.63 -21.53 12.89
N SER A 314 21.14 -20.31 13.03
CA SER A 314 22.24 -19.96 13.93
C SER A 314 22.05 -18.54 14.44
N THR A 315 22.51 -18.24 15.65
CA THR A 315 22.64 -16.87 16.20
C THR A 315 23.95 -16.19 15.81
N LEU A 316 24.86 -16.94 15.20
CA LEU A 316 26.16 -16.47 14.72
C LEU A 316 26.22 -16.58 13.20
N VAL A 317 26.97 -15.67 12.59
CA VAL A 317 27.36 -15.74 11.17
C VAL A 317 28.76 -16.36 11.11
N ALA A 318 28.92 -17.43 10.32
CA ALA A 318 30.20 -18.07 10.14
C ALA A 318 31.16 -17.17 9.34
N ALA A 319 32.44 -17.13 9.71
CA ALA A 319 33.43 -16.29 9.01
C ALA A 319 33.61 -16.67 7.53
N ASN A 320 33.40 -17.95 7.19
CA ASN A 320 33.45 -18.42 5.80
C ASN A 320 32.21 -17.99 4.98
N ASP A 321 31.10 -17.66 5.64
CA ASP A 321 29.88 -17.18 4.99
C ASP A 321 29.87 -15.65 4.82
N LEU A 322 30.52 -14.93 5.74
CA LEU A 322 30.70 -13.49 5.68
C LEU A 322 32.05 -13.15 6.33
N PRO A 323 33.11 -12.93 5.54
CA PRO A 323 34.42 -12.60 6.05
C PRO A 323 34.41 -11.33 6.92
N LYS A 324 35.17 -11.37 8.02
CA LYS A 324 35.30 -10.21 8.92
C LYS A 324 35.96 -9.02 8.23
N ASP A 325 36.84 -9.30 7.28
CA ASP A 325 37.55 -8.30 6.49
C ASP A 325 36.57 -7.47 5.65
N ASP A 326 35.61 -8.12 4.99
CA ASP A 326 34.56 -7.45 4.21
C ASP A 326 33.68 -6.55 5.10
N ILE A 327 33.31 -7.03 6.29
CA ILE A 327 32.57 -6.23 7.27
C ILE A 327 33.38 -5.00 7.69
N THR A 328 34.67 -5.18 7.98
CA THR A 328 35.58 -4.09 8.39
C THR A 328 35.73 -3.06 7.27
N ILE A 329 35.79 -3.51 6.01
CA ILE A 329 35.83 -2.64 4.83
C ILE A 329 34.56 -1.81 4.73
N PHE A 330 33.39 -2.45 4.82
CA PHE A 330 32.10 -1.76 4.81
C PHE A 330 32.04 -0.65 5.89
N GLU A 331 32.37 -0.98 7.13
CA GLU A 331 32.33 -0.05 8.27
C GLU A 331 33.27 1.14 8.10
N GLN A 332 34.49 0.92 7.64
CA GLN A 332 35.44 2.02 7.46
C GLN A 332 35.09 2.91 6.29
N LEU A 333 34.52 2.36 5.21
CA LEU A 333 34.09 3.18 4.08
C LEU A 333 32.84 4.01 4.41
N ASP A 334 31.93 3.49 5.24
CA ASP A 334 30.83 4.30 5.78
C ASP A 334 31.37 5.47 6.62
N GLN A 335 32.35 5.22 7.48
CA GLN A 335 32.93 6.25 8.35
C GLN A 335 33.71 7.31 7.55
N LYS A 336 34.42 6.89 6.50
CA LYS A 336 35.19 7.79 5.62
C LYS A 336 34.31 8.60 4.67
N ASN A 337 33.10 8.13 4.36
CA ASN A 337 32.19 8.80 3.41
C ASN A 337 30.83 9.12 4.07
N PRO A 338 30.77 10.10 4.99
CA PRO A 338 29.51 10.51 5.61
C PRO A 338 28.46 10.92 4.57
N GLY A 339 27.27 10.32 4.65
CA GLY A 339 26.17 10.58 3.72
C GLY A 339 26.05 9.57 2.59
N GLU A 340 27.04 8.69 2.43
CA GLU A 340 26.95 7.48 1.62
C GLU A 340 26.99 6.23 2.53
N ALA A 341 26.67 5.09 1.94
CA ALA A 341 26.81 3.79 2.54
C ALA A 341 27.44 2.83 1.54
N ALA A 342 28.46 2.09 1.98
CA ALA A 342 29.03 1.02 1.17
C ALA A 342 27.97 -0.09 0.98
N SER A 343 27.51 -0.32 -0.24
CA SER A 343 26.36 -1.19 -0.55
C SER A 343 26.77 -2.59 -0.96
N THR A 344 27.84 -2.70 -1.76
CA THR A 344 28.34 -3.97 -2.29
C THR A 344 29.86 -4.07 -2.17
N ILE A 345 30.39 -5.29 -2.14
CA ILE A 345 31.82 -5.58 -2.24
C ILE A 345 32.04 -6.81 -3.12
N THR A 346 32.98 -6.74 -4.07
CA THR A 346 33.33 -7.89 -4.92
C THR A 346 34.26 -8.87 -4.20
N VAL A 347 34.07 -10.17 -4.42
CA VAL A 347 34.83 -11.28 -3.81
C VAL A 347 35.56 -12.17 -4.84
N LYS A 348 35.71 -11.69 -6.08
CA LYS A 348 36.52 -12.36 -7.12
C LYS A 348 38.01 -12.18 -6.89
N ALA A 349 38.81 -12.96 -7.62
CA ALA A 349 40.27 -12.80 -7.64
C ALA A 349 40.67 -11.38 -8.08
N GLY A 350 41.43 -10.68 -7.23
CA GLY A 350 41.90 -9.31 -7.45
C GLY A 350 41.54 -8.37 -6.28
N PRO A 351 41.86 -7.07 -6.40
CA PRO A 351 41.46 -6.07 -5.42
C PRO A 351 39.94 -6.00 -5.30
N ALA A 352 39.42 -5.96 -4.07
CA ALA A 352 37.99 -5.80 -3.84
C ALA A 352 37.55 -4.40 -4.30
N ILE A 353 36.40 -4.32 -4.97
CA ILE A 353 35.76 -3.06 -5.35
C ILE A 353 34.50 -2.91 -4.52
N VAL A 354 34.38 -1.78 -3.83
CA VAL A 354 33.22 -1.44 -3.02
C VAL A 354 32.35 -0.45 -3.76
N GLY A 355 31.09 -0.80 -4.00
CA GLY A 355 30.10 0.11 -4.55
C GLY A 355 29.48 0.94 -3.44
N MET A 356 29.62 2.27 -3.49
CA MET A 356 28.96 3.20 -2.57
C MET A 356 27.59 3.59 -3.10
N SER A 357 26.64 3.82 -2.21
CA SER A 357 25.31 4.31 -2.53
C SER A 357 24.93 5.46 -1.60
N SER A 358 24.05 6.35 -2.04
CA SER A 358 23.47 7.38 -1.16
C SER A 358 22.67 6.78 0.00
N SER A 359 22.20 5.53 -0.14
CA SER A 359 21.39 4.86 0.88
C SER A 359 21.35 3.35 0.68
N ILE A 360 21.18 2.62 1.77
CA ILE A 360 20.87 1.18 1.75
C ILE A 360 19.56 0.88 2.51
N LYS A 361 18.70 1.90 2.65
CA LYS A 361 17.41 1.86 3.36
C LYS A 361 16.24 1.64 2.38
N TYR A 362 16.20 0.45 1.79
CA TYR A 362 15.26 0.03 0.72
C TYR A 362 13.77 0.14 1.04
N LEU A 363 13.35 0.41 2.28
CA LEU A 363 11.93 0.57 2.64
C LEU A 363 11.47 2.01 2.58
N THR A 364 12.40 2.96 2.62
CA THR A 364 12.09 4.38 2.77
C THR A 364 12.83 5.27 1.81
N ASP A 365 13.73 4.72 1.01
CA ASP A 365 14.55 5.48 0.08
C ASP A 365 14.41 4.88 -1.32
N PRO A 366 13.91 5.63 -2.31
CA PRO A 366 13.77 5.13 -3.68
C PRO A 366 15.12 4.92 -4.38
N ASP A 367 16.18 5.57 -3.91
CA ASP A 367 17.50 5.50 -4.52
C ASP A 367 18.42 4.50 -3.81
N ALA A 368 17.88 3.77 -2.82
CA ALA A 368 18.64 2.77 -2.08
C ALA A 368 19.27 1.73 -3.01
N GLY A 369 20.57 1.49 -2.84
CA GLY A 369 21.34 0.52 -3.60
C GLY A 369 21.79 1.01 -4.98
N GLN A 370 21.40 2.21 -5.43
CA GLN A 370 21.97 2.80 -6.65
C GLN A 370 23.42 3.17 -6.36
N ILE A 371 24.35 2.60 -7.15
CA ILE A 371 25.78 2.84 -6.95
C ILE A 371 26.15 4.22 -7.50
N THR A 372 26.64 5.10 -6.63
CA THR A 372 27.09 6.47 -6.96
C THR A 372 28.58 6.53 -7.24
N SER A 373 29.37 5.67 -6.61
CA SER A 373 30.82 5.57 -6.81
C SER A 373 31.32 4.15 -6.56
N ASN A 374 32.50 3.81 -7.09
CA ASN A 374 33.18 2.54 -6.85
C ASN A 374 34.57 2.83 -6.28
N ILE A 375 34.89 2.22 -5.14
CA ILE A 375 36.16 2.43 -4.42
C ILE A 375 36.97 1.13 -4.44
N PRO A 376 38.11 1.09 -5.14
CA PRO A 376 39.06 -0.02 -5.06
C PRO A 376 39.74 -0.08 -3.69
N VAL A 377 39.72 -1.25 -3.06
CA VAL A 377 40.45 -1.56 -1.83
C VAL A 377 41.84 -2.09 -2.21
N VAL A 378 42.87 -1.33 -1.87
CA VAL A 378 44.26 -1.64 -2.19
C VAL A 378 44.85 -2.62 -1.18
N SER A 379 44.56 -2.43 0.10
CA SER A 379 44.98 -3.34 1.16
C SER A 379 44.09 -3.23 2.41
N LEU A 380 44.09 -4.31 3.20
CA LEU A 380 43.57 -4.35 4.56
C LEU A 380 44.68 -4.91 5.46
N GLU A 381 45.37 -4.04 6.18
CA GLU A 381 46.49 -4.42 7.06
C GLU A 381 46.18 -3.98 8.49
N ASN A 382 46.36 -4.89 9.46
CA ASN A 382 46.07 -4.65 10.87
C ASN A 382 44.66 -4.06 11.13
N GLY A 383 43.70 -4.45 10.29
CA GLY A 383 42.32 -3.94 10.37
C GLY A 383 42.15 -2.50 9.88
N LYS A 384 43.07 -1.94 9.10
CA LYS A 384 42.94 -0.61 8.47
C LYS A 384 42.85 -0.73 6.95
N VAL A 385 41.83 -0.10 6.37
CA VAL A 385 41.55 -0.14 4.92
C VAL A 385 42.30 0.97 4.20
N THR A 386 43.05 0.61 3.17
CA THR A 386 43.70 1.53 2.22
C THR A 386 42.97 1.50 0.89
N THR A 387 42.64 2.67 0.35
CA THR A 387 41.90 2.86 -0.90
C THR A 387 42.77 3.62 -1.90
N SER A 388 42.49 3.52 -3.20
CA SER A 388 43.30 4.14 -4.26
C SER A 388 43.34 5.66 -4.23
N ASP A 389 42.39 6.33 -3.55
CA ASP A 389 42.20 7.78 -3.66
C ASP A 389 42.87 8.57 -2.51
N GLY A 390 43.85 7.97 -1.84
CA GLY A 390 44.52 8.52 -0.65
C GLY A 390 45.62 9.56 -0.89
N GLU A 391 45.94 9.93 -2.13
CA GLU A 391 46.91 11.00 -2.44
C GLU A 391 46.18 12.23 -3.02
N SER A 392 45.49 12.96 -2.16
CA SER A 392 45.19 14.39 -2.39
C SER A 392 45.44 15.20 -1.12
N GLY A 393 46.66 15.06 -0.58
CA GLY A 393 47.26 16.08 0.27
C GLY A 393 48.18 16.93 -0.60
N ILE A 394 47.73 18.13 -0.96
CA ILE A 394 48.61 19.18 -1.48
C ILE A 394 49.14 19.91 -0.24
N ASP A 395 50.47 19.91 -0.11
CA ASP A 395 51.27 20.70 0.83
C ASP A 395 51.02 22.21 0.74
#